data_AF-A0A9D6SG42-F1
#
_entry.id   AF-A0A9D6SG42-F1
#
_cell.length_a   1.000
_cell.length_b   1.000
_cell.length_c   1.000
_cell.angle_alpha   90.00
_cell.angle_beta   90.00
_cell.angle_gamma   90.00
#
_symmetry.space_group_name_H-M   'P 1'
#
loop_
_entity.id
_entity.type
_entity.pdbx_description
1 polymer ?
#
loop_
_entity_poly.entity_id
_entity_poly.type
_entity_poly.pdbx_seq_one_letter_code
_entity_poly.pdbx_strand_id
1 'polypeptide(L)'
;MPLDREARGYHQGVEEDLAPGGRYYYSLDGKKERPDPASRFQPLGVHGPSEISNPLFNWIDHGWSGPPLEEHILYEIHLGTFTPEGTFHAAARKLDELKSLGIPARRAHACGIVSGKWQLGV
;
A
#
# COMPACT_ATOMS: atom_id res chain seq x y z
N MET A 1 -9.09 -24.88 -0.57
CA MET A 1 -10.18 -25.00 0.43
C MET A 1 -11.46 -24.42 -0.16
N PRO A 2 -12.60 -25.11 -0.09
CA PRO A 2 -13.89 -24.52 -0.46
C PRO A 2 -14.32 -23.47 0.58
N LEU A 3 -15.02 -22.41 0.13
CA LEU A 3 -15.58 -21.38 1.01
C LEU A 3 -17.07 -21.63 1.21
N ASP A 4 -17.56 -21.33 2.41
CA ASP A 4 -18.98 -21.39 2.75
C ASP A 4 -19.71 -20.22 2.11
N ARG A 5 -20.85 -20.52 1.48
CA ARG A 5 -21.70 -19.51 0.84
C ARG A 5 -22.56 -18.82 1.88
N GLU A 6 -22.51 -17.50 1.89
CA GLU A 6 -23.24 -16.63 2.79
C GLU A 6 -24.35 -15.85 2.07
N ALA A 7 -25.15 -15.12 2.84
CA ALA A 7 -26.17 -14.23 2.31
C ALA A 7 -25.55 -13.17 1.38
N ARG A 8 -26.34 -12.63 0.45
CA ARG A 8 -25.94 -11.56 -0.49
C ARG A 8 -24.77 -11.91 -1.42
N GLY A 9 -24.44 -13.19 -1.59
CA GLY A 9 -23.40 -13.64 -2.52
C GLY A 9 -21.98 -13.60 -1.95
N TYR A 10 -21.84 -13.34 -0.65
CA TYR A 10 -20.57 -13.49 0.04
C TYR A 10 -20.17 -14.96 0.16
N HIS A 11 -18.87 -15.19 0.25
CA HIS A 11 -18.28 -16.49 0.55
C HIS A 11 -17.21 -16.28 1.62
N GLN A 12 -17.15 -17.15 2.63
CA GLN A 12 -16.19 -17.05 3.71
C GLN A 12 -15.49 -18.38 3.97
N GLY A 13 -14.31 -18.32 4.57
CA GLY A 13 -13.59 -19.48 5.07
C GLY A 13 -12.52 -19.00 6.02
N VAL A 14 -12.22 -19.81 7.02
CA VAL A 14 -11.17 -19.55 8.01
C VAL A 14 -10.11 -20.61 7.82
N GLU A 15 -8.86 -20.17 7.68
CA GLU A 15 -7.69 -21.03 7.62
C GLU A 15 -6.70 -20.51 8.66
N GLU A 16 -6.35 -21.36 9.63
CA GLU A 16 -5.56 -20.99 10.80
C GLU A 16 -4.05 -21.19 10.55
N ASP A 17 -3.68 -22.05 9.61
CA ASP A 17 -2.29 -22.41 9.33
C ASP A 17 -1.60 -21.50 8.31
N LEU A 18 -2.12 -20.29 8.09
CA LEU A 18 -1.57 -19.32 7.15
C LEU A 18 -0.84 -18.17 7.86
N ALA A 19 0.47 -18.13 7.68
CA ALA A 19 1.33 -17.05 8.14
C ALA A 19 1.48 -15.93 7.08
N PRO A 20 1.90 -14.71 7.49
CA PRO A 20 2.34 -13.69 6.55
C PRO A 20 3.39 -14.22 5.56
N GLY A 21 3.28 -13.80 4.30
CA GLY A 21 4.06 -14.35 3.18
C GLY A 21 3.39 -15.54 2.47
N GLY A 22 2.35 -16.14 3.08
CA GLY A 22 1.49 -17.12 2.42
C GLY A 22 0.80 -16.52 1.19
N ARG A 23 0.73 -17.28 0.10
CA ARG A 23 0.19 -16.83 -1.19
C ARG A 23 -1.07 -17.57 -1.56
N TYR A 24 -2.03 -16.88 -2.16
CA TYR A 24 -3.33 -17.46 -2.49
C TYR A 24 -3.97 -16.82 -3.73
N TYR A 25 -4.95 -17.57 -4.26
CA TYR A 25 -5.92 -17.13 -5.25
C TYR A 25 -7.31 -17.53 -4.79
N TYR A 26 -8.33 -16.84 -5.29
CA TYR A 26 -9.69 -17.38 -5.29
C TYR A 26 -9.91 -18.19 -6.56
N SER A 27 -10.49 -19.38 -6.42
CA SER A 27 -10.91 -20.21 -7.55
C SER A 27 -12.42 -20.15 -7.70
N LEU A 28 -12.89 -19.60 -8.82
CA LEU A 28 -14.31 -19.56 -9.14
C LEU A 28 -14.70 -20.84 -9.89
N ASP A 29 -15.62 -21.60 -9.31
CA ASP A 29 -16.14 -22.87 -9.84
C ASP A 29 -15.05 -23.89 -10.23
N GLY A 30 -13.86 -23.82 -9.60
CA GLY A 30 -12.72 -24.67 -9.93
C GLY A 30 -12.10 -24.42 -11.31
N LYS A 31 -12.51 -23.36 -12.02
CA LYS A 31 -12.15 -23.12 -13.43
C LYS A 31 -11.13 -22.01 -13.62
N LYS A 32 -11.15 -21.00 -12.76
CA LYS A 32 -10.30 -19.82 -12.93
C LYS A 32 -9.82 -19.29 -11.60
N GLU A 33 -8.50 -19.25 -11.46
CA GLU A 33 -7.82 -18.56 -10.39
C GLU A 33 -7.82 -17.04 -10.65
N ARG A 34 -8.13 -16.28 -9.60
CA ARG A 34 -8.15 -14.83 -9.61
C ARG A 34 -7.46 -14.30 -8.36
N PRO A 35 -6.66 -13.23 -8.48
CA PRO A 35 -6.17 -12.53 -7.30
C PRO A 35 -7.35 -11.98 -6.49
N ASP A 36 -7.11 -11.77 -5.20
CA ASP A 36 -8.06 -11.05 -4.36
C ASP A 36 -8.14 -9.58 -4.82
N PRO A 37 -9.32 -9.10 -5.26
CA PRO A 37 -9.51 -7.68 -5.57
C PRO A 37 -9.31 -6.76 -4.36
N ALA A 38 -9.42 -7.29 -3.14
CA ALA A 38 -9.14 -6.59 -1.89
C ALA A 38 -7.76 -6.95 -1.28
N SER A 39 -6.85 -7.53 -2.08
CA SER A 39 -5.52 -7.92 -1.64
C SER A 39 -4.74 -6.74 -1.05
N ARG A 40 -4.03 -7.02 0.05
CA ARG A 40 -3.13 -6.05 0.71
C ARG A 40 -1.75 -5.99 0.06
N PHE A 41 -1.35 -7.02 -0.71
CA PHE A 41 -0.05 -7.05 -1.37
C PHE A 41 -0.02 -8.01 -2.58
N GLN A 42 0.60 -7.56 -3.68
CA GLN A 42 0.75 -8.31 -4.93
C GLN A 42 2.23 -8.43 -5.31
N PRO A 43 2.97 -9.42 -4.77
CA PRO A 43 4.41 -9.54 -4.97
C PRO A 43 4.80 -9.82 -6.43
N LEU A 44 3.92 -10.49 -7.19
CA LEU A 44 4.17 -10.92 -8.56
C LEU A 44 3.29 -10.17 -9.59
N GLY A 45 2.84 -8.97 -9.24
CA GLY A 45 2.01 -8.12 -10.09
C GLY A 45 0.52 -8.41 -9.99
N VAL A 46 -0.29 -7.58 -10.65
CA VAL A 46 -1.76 -7.51 -10.48
C VAL A 46 -2.54 -8.75 -10.93
N HIS A 47 -1.89 -9.66 -11.65
CA HIS A 47 -2.46 -10.95 -12.07
C HIS A 47 -1.85 -12.14 -11.32
N GLY A 48 -0.82 -11.90 -10.49
CA GLY A 48 -0.18 -12.91 -9.67
C GLY A 48 -0.99 -13.24 -8.41
N PRO A 49 -0.49 -14.15 -7.57
CA PRO A 49 -1.17 -14.52 -6.33
C PRO A 49 -1.11 -13.39 -5.34
N SER A 50 -2.18 -13.25 -4.57
CA SER A 50 -2.26 -12.33 -3.44
C SER A 50 -1.43 -12.88 -2.30
N GLU A 51 -0.78 -12.02 -1.53
CA GLU A 51 0.04 -12.43 -0.39
C GLU A 51 -0.52 -11.91 0.91
N ILE A 52 -0.53 -12.76 1.94
CA ILE A 52 -0.93 -12.40 3.29
C ILE A 52 0.11 -11.42 3.84
N SER A 53 -0.28 -10.16 3.98
CA SER A 53 0.58 -9.12 4.53
C SER A 53 0.68 -9.22 6.04
N ASN A 54 1.86 -9.01 6.62
CA ASN A 54 1.99 -8.80 8.05
C ASN A 54 1.40 -7.43 8.43
N PRO A 55 0.37 -7.35 9.29
CA PRO A 55 -0.20 -6.07 9.70
C PRO A 55 0.65 -5.33 10.75
N LEU A 56 1.60 -6.03 11.39
CA LEU A 56 2.40 -5.47 12.47
C LEU A 56 3.54 -4.61 11.90
N PHE A 57 3.47 -3.31 12.15
CA PHE A 57 4.55 -2.38 11.95
C PHE A 57 4.78 -1.60 13.26
N ASN A 58 6.03 -1.51 13.71
CA ASN A 58 6.37 -0.79 14.93
C ASN A 58 6.47 0.71 14.64
N TRP A 59 5.33 1.39 14.66
CA TRP A 59 5.26 2.84 14.57
C TRP A 59 6.04 3.48 15.74
N ILE A 60 6.72 4.60 15.49
CA ILE A 60 7.55 5.30 16.49
C ILE A 60 7.10 6.74 16.73
N ASP A 61 6.05 7.16 16.04
CA ASP A 61 5.54 8.53 15.92
C ASP A 61 4.18 8.70 16.59
N HIS A 62 3.89 7.91 17.63
CA HIS A 62 2.58 7.89 18.33
C HIS A 62 2.10 9.25 18.87
N GLY A 63 3.02 10.21 19.08
CA GLY A 63 2.68 11.57 19.52
C GLY A 63 2.41 12.57 18.39
N TRP A 64 2.41 12.12 17.13
CA TRP A 64 2.23 12.99 15.98
C TRP A 64 0.75 13.33 15.75
N SER A 65 0.41 14.61 15.79
CA SER A 65 -0.96 15.12 15.54
C SER A 65 -1.11 15.86 14.21
N GLY A 66 -0.01 16.09 13.50
CA GLY A 66 0.04 17.04 12.37
C GLY A 66 -0.25 18.51 12.77
N PRO A 67 -0.02 19.47 11.86
CA PRO A 67 -0.34 20.88 11.98
C PRO A 67 -1.72 21.17 11.37
N PRO A 68 -2.27 22.36 11.67
CA PRO A 68 -3.49 22.85 11.05
C PRO A 68 -3.40 22.89 9.51
N LEU A 69 -4.54 22.74 8.84
CA LEU A 69 -4.62 22.67 7.36
C LEU A 69 -4.09 23.95 6.70
N GLU A 70 -4.36 25.10 7.32
CA GLU A 70 -3.89 26.41 6.88
C GLU A 70 -2.35 26.56 6.88
N GLU A 71 -1.63 25.65 7.55
CA GLU A 71 -0.17 25.59 7.55
C GLU A 71 0.41 24.60 6.53
N HIS A 72 -0.43 23.92 5.74
CA HIS A 72 0.04 22.92 4.77
C HIS A 72 0.68 23.60 3.55
N ILE A 73 1.87 23.12 3.18
CA ILE A 73 2.50 23.35 1.88
C ILE A 73 2.68 21.98 1.23
N LEU A 74 1.98 21.75 0.12
CA LEU A 74 1.98 20.45 -0.55
C LEU A 74 3.12 20.37 -1.57
N TYR A 75 3.88 19.27 -1.51
CA TYR A 75 4.89 18.94 -2.50
C TYR A 75 4.55 17.58 -3.11
N GLU A 76 4.08 17.60 -4.35
CA GLU A 76 3.75 16.39 -5.09
C GLU A 76 5.01 15.73 -5.63
N ILE A 77 5.15 14.41 -5.42
CA ILE A 77 6.24 13.63 -6.00
C ILE A 77 5.68 12.45 -6.79
N HIS A 78 6.35 12.16 -7.90
CA HIS A 78 6.17 10.89 -8.58
C HIS A 78 7.20 9.88 -8.04
N LEU A 79 6.75 8.90 -7.26
CA LEU A 79 7.66 8.00 -6.54
C LEU A 79 8.65 7.29 -7.47
N GLY A 80 8.20 6.88 -8.66
CA GLY A 80 9.02 6.14 -9.62
C GLY A 80 10.11 6.96 -10.32
N THR A 81 10.13 8.29 -10.17
CA THR A 81 11.12 9.18 -10.79
C THR A 81 11.75 10.17 -9.81
N PHE A 82 11.21 10.29 -8.59
CA PHE A 82 11.71 11.19 -7.56
C PHE A 82 13.15 10.85 -7.13
N THR A 83 13.50 9.56 -7.12
CA THR A 83 14.88 9.10 -6.99
C THR A 83 15.20 8.08 -8.08
N PRO A 84 16.48 7.86 -8.43
CA PRO A 84 16.86 6.83 -9.41
C PRO A 84 16.35 5.43 -9.06
N GLU A 85 16.25 5.09 -7.78
CA GLU A 85 15.74 3.79 -7.32
C GLU A 85 14.20 3.69 -7.41
N GLY A 86 13.49 4.81 -7.36
CA GLY A 86 12.03 4.82 -7.48
C GLY A 86 11.29 4.10 -6.35
N THR A 87 11.80 4.14 -5.11
CA THR A 87 11.26 3.40 -3.96
C THR A 87 10.91 4.30 -2.78
N PHE A 88 9.99 3.85 -1.92
CA PHE A 88 9.66 4.52 -0.66
C PHE A 88 10.88 4.72 0.25
N HIS A 89 11.76 3.72 0.33
CA HIS A 89 12.97 3.80 1.16
C HIS A 89 13.92 4.89 0.66
N ALA A 90 14.13 4.99 -0.66
CA ALA A 90 14.97 6.04 -1.23
C ALA A 90 14.34 7.44 -1.06
N ALA A 91 13.02 7.56 -1.26
CA ALA A 91 12.30 8.81 -1.06
C ALA A 91 12.34 9.28 0.41
N ALA A 92 12.21 8.37 1.38
CA ALA A 92 12.26 8.69 2.80
C ALA A 92 13.60 9.36 3.21
N ARG A 93 14.72 8.97 2.58
CA ARG A 93 16.04 9.59 2.83
C ARG A 93 16.12 11.05 2.37
N LYS A 94 15.19 11.51 1.53
CA LYS A 94 15.13 12.89 1.03
C LYS A 94 14.25 13.81 1.89
N LEU A 95 13.57 13.28 2.91
CA LEU A 95 12.66 14.06 3.75
C LEU A 95 13.37 15.20 4.49
N ASP A 96 14.63 15.01 4.92
CA ASP A 96 15.41 16.07 5.57
C ASP A 96 15.82 17.20 4.60
N GLU A 97 16.05 16.87 3.33
CA GLU A 97 16.29 17.87 2.28
C GLU A 97 15.00 18.66 1.98
N LEU A 98 13.86 17.98 1.86
CA LEU A 98 12.57 18.63 1.67
C LEU A 98 12.24 19.59 2.82
N LYS A 99 12.54 19.18 4.05
CA LYS A 99 12.43 20.01 5.25
C LYS A 99 13.27 21.29 5.18
N SER A 100 14.46 21.25 4.57
CA SER A 100 15.40 22.37 4.56
C SER A 100 15.07 23.43 3.50
N LEU A 101 14.33 23.07 2.45
CA LEU A 101 13.85 23.96 1.38
C LEU A 101 12.80 25.00 1.85
N GLY A 102 12.62 25.18 3.15
CA GLY A 102 11.62 26.08 3.70
C GLY A 102 10.21 25.48 3.71
N ILE A 103 10.09 24.16 3.54
CA ILE A 103 8.93 23.38 3.99
C ILE A 103 9.24 23.00 5.44
N PRO A 104 8.77 23.72 6.48
CA PRO A 104 9.25 23.45 7.83
C PRO A 104 9.01 21.98 8.20
N ALA A 105 9.91 21.31 8.94
CA ALA A 105 9.68 19.91 9.36
C ALA A 105 8.42 19.68 10.18
N ARG A 106 7.88 20.75 10.76
CA ARG A 106 6.60 20.74 11.47
C ARG A 106 5.41 20.80 10.47
N ARG A 107 5.69 21.03 9.20
CA ARG A 107 4.80 21.46 8.10
C ARG A 107 5.01 20.71 6.77
N ALA A 108 5.83 19.66 6.73
CA ALA A 108 5.82 18.74 5.59
C ALA A 108 4.64 17.78 5.75
N HIS A 109 3.53 18.07 5.05
CA HIS A 109 2.32 17.24 5.08
C HIS A 109 1.86 16.90 3.68
N ALA A 110 1.33 15.68 3.57
CA ALA A 110 0.86 15.05 2.36
C ALA A 110 1.83 15.24 1.18
N CYS A 111 2.89 14.45 1.19
CA CYS A 111 3.36 13.95 -0.08
C CYS A 111 2.20 13.16 -0.69
N GLY A 112 1.51 13.75 -1.66
CA GLY A 112 0.61 13.01 -2.52
C GLY A 112 1.44 11.95 -3.23
N ILE A 113 1.48 10.76 -2.67
CA ILE A 113 2.10 9.62 -3.33
C ILE A 113 1.07 9.14 -4.34
N VAL A 114 1.19 9.62 -5.57
CA VAL A 114 0.62 8.90 -6.71
C VAL A 114 1.58 7.73 -6.99
N SER A 115 1.33 6.60 -6.34
CA SER A 115 2.00 5.34 -6.69
C SER A 115 1.26 4.74 -7.88
N GLY A 116 1.65 5.14 -9.07
CA GLY A 116 1.36 4.41 -10.29
C GLY A 116 2.65 3.80 -10.80
N LYS A 117 2.80 2.46 -10.73
CA LYS A 117 3.56 1.79 -11.79
C LYS A 117 2.74 2.02 -13.06
N TRP A 118 3.16 2.98 -13.89
CA TRP A 118 2.67 3.27 -15.24
C TRP A 118 1.47 2.41 -15.69
N GLN A 119 0.27 2.89 -15.38
CA GLN A 119 -0.85 2.82 -16.30
C GLN A 119 -1.46 4.22 -16.28
N LEU A 120 -0.98 5.06 -17.21
CA LEU A 120 -1.73 6.27 -17.58
C LEU A 120 -3.11 5.80 -18.01
N GLY A 121 -4.13 6.20 -17.27
CA GLY A 121 -5.51 6.02 -17.68
C GLY A 121 -5.78 6.82 -18.94
N VAL A 122 -6.00 6.09 -20.04
CA VAL A 122 -7.00 6.32 -21.09
C VAL A 122 -7.35 4.98 -21.70
#